data_AF-A0A3B0TS91-F1
#
_entry.id   AF-A0A3B0TS91-F1
#
_cell.length_a   1.000
_cell.length_b   1.000
_cell.length_c   1.000
_cell.angle_alpha   90.00
_cell.angle_beta   90.00
_cell.angle_gamma   90.00
#
_symmetry.space_group_name_H-M   'P 1'
#
loop_
_entity.id
_entity.type
_entity.pdbx_description
1 polymer ?
#
loop_
_entity_poly.entity_id
_entity_poly.type
_entity_poly.pdbx_seq_one_letter_code
_entity_poly.pdbx_strand_id
1 'polypeptide(L)'
;MSARSSFIPARLKGLFLGDVRNILREPVMLLVLAFAILPLLLFVLFQKPMNEAALSAWSIKEISRYVAPLVLLVPAYLIGWVTGFLILEERDEGPLLALSVTPIGKNGVAIYRAALASFMSGAIALISIPFLFPKTGLLIIMTTVILCAMQAAMVNFVLPAIAKNKVQGLAMTKVINLFS
;
A
#
# COMPACT_ATOMS: atom_id res chain seq x y z
N MET A 1 -23.25 -11.23 -31.69
CA MET A 1 -22.04 -10.86 -30.93
C MET A 1 -22.09 -9.37 -30.57
N SER A 2 -22.64 -8.98 -29.41
CA SER A 2 -22.41 -7.65 -28.77
C SER A 2 -23.20 -7.56 -27.45
N ALA A 3 -22.73 -8.23 -26.39
CA ALA A 3 -23.35 -8.14 -25.05
C ALA A 3 -22.35 -8.40 -23.90
N ARG A 4 -21.05 -8.17 -24.13
CA ARG A 4 -19.99 -8.47 -23.13
C ARG A 4 -19.41 -7.24 -22.41
N SER A 5 -19.62 -6.01 -22.89
CA SER A 5 -18.93 -4.82 -22.34
C SER A 5 -19.65 -4.13 -21.18
N SER A 6 -20.97 -4.26 -21.03
CA SER A 6 -21.74 -3.57 -19.97
C SER A 6 -21.66 -4.26 -18.60
N PHE A 7 -21.25 -5.52 -18.53
CA PHE A 7 -21.22 -6.31 -17.29
C PHE A 7 -19.92 -6.16 -16.48
N ILE A 8 -18.84 -5.66 -17.08
CA ILE A 8 -17.53 -5.50 -16.44
C ILE A 8 -17.53 -4.41 -15.34
N PRO A 9 -18.07 -3.19 -15.55
CA PRO A 9 -18.02 -2.14 -14.53
C PRO A 9 -18.88 -2.43 -13.30
N ALA A 10 -20.04 -3.09 -13.46
CA ALA A 10 -20.87 -3.50 -12.34
C ALA A 10 -20.19 -4.55 -11.44
N ARG A 11 -19.37 -5.43 -12.04
CA ARG A 11 -18.61 -6.47 -11.34
C ARG A 11 -17.38 -5.93 -10.61
N LEU A 12 -16.66 -4.98 -11.22
CA LEU A 12 -15.57 -4.27 -10.54
C LEU A 12 -16.06 -3.51 -9.31
N LYS A 13 -17.26 -2.91 -9.38
CA LYS A 13 -17.91 -2.31 -8.20
C LYS A 13 -18.19 -3.34 -7.10
N GLY A 14 -18.68 -4.53 -7.47
CA GLY A 14 -18.91 -5.62 -6.51
C GLY A 14 -17.63 -6.10 -5.81
N LEU A 15 -16.54 -6.26 -6.57
CA LEU A 15 -15.21 -6.59 -6.03
C LEU A 15 -14.69 -5.49 -5.09
N PHE A 16 -14.75 -4.24 -5.52
CA PHE A 16 -14.33 -3.10 -4.69
C PHE A 16 -15.12 -3.04 -3.37
N LEU A 17 -16.44 -3.20 -3.41
CA LEU A 17 -17.29 -3.22 -2.22
C LEU A 17 -16.97 -4.41 -1.31
N GLY A 18 -16.64 -5.56 -1.89
CA GLY A 18 -16.15 -6.74 -1.15
C GLY A 18 -14.84 -6.46 -0.44
N ASP A 19 -13.85 -5.93 -1.16
CA ASP A 19 -12.53 -5.57 -0.62
C ASP A 19 -12.65 -4.54 0.51
N VAL A 20 -13.45 -3.48 0.32
CA VAL A 20 -13.73 -2.50 1.37
C VAL A 20 -14.37 -3.16 2.58
N ARG A 21 -15.35 -4.04 2.38
CA ARG A 21 -16.00 -4.74 3.49
C ARG A 21 -15.04 -5.66 4.24
N ASN A 22 -14.13 -6.33 3.56
CA ASN A 22 -13.12 -7.19 4.18
C ASN A 22 -12.11 -6.36 4.99
N ILE A 23 -11.60 -5.27 4.40
CA ILE A 23 -10.70 -4.33 5.08
C ILE A 23 -11.35 -3.75 6.34
N LEU A 24 -12.62 -3.33 6.26
CA LEU A 24 -13.34 -2.74 7.39
C LEU A 24 -13.70 -3.77 8.48
N ARG A 25 -13.77 -5.06 8.14
CA ARG A 25 -14.04 -6.14 9.11
C ARG A 25 -12.81 -6.58 9.87
N GLU A 26 -11.65 -6.50 9.24
CA GLU A 26 -10.39 -6.94 9.82
C GLU A 26 -9.69 -5.79 10.56
N PRO A 27 -9.66 -5.79 11.92
CA PRO A 27 -9.10 -4.69 12.69
C PRO A 27 -7.62 -4.45 12.43
N VAL A 28 -6.87 -5.51 12.08
CA VAL A 28 -5.46 -5.41 11.69
C VAL A 28 -5.30 -4.62 10.39
N MET A 29 -6.17 -4.82 9.39
CA MET A 29 -6.09 -4.09 8.12
C MET A 29 -6.43 -2.62 8.30
N LEU A 30 -7.47 -2.31 9.10
CA LEU A 30 -7.80 -0.94 9.47
C LEU A 30 -6.63 -0.22 10.15
N LEU A 31 -5.99 -0.90 11.10
CA LEU A 31 -4.83 -0.38 11.79
C LEU A 31 -3.71 -0.10 10.78
N VAL A 32 -3.37 -1.05 9.92
CA VAL A 32 -2.32 -0.85 8.90
C VAL A 32 -2.61 0.33 7.98
N LEU A 33 -3.86 0.53 7.56
CA LEU A 33 -4.26 1.70 6.76
C LEU A 33 -4.17 3.01 7.54
N ALA A 34 -4.54 3.04 8.82
CA ALA A 34 -4.35 4.20 9.66
C ALA A 34 -2.85 4.55 9.81
N PHE A 35 -2.01 3.53 9.98
CA PHE A 35 -0.56 3.65 10.01
C PHE A 35 0.05 4.06 8.67
N ALA A 36 -0.67 3.92 7.55
CA ALA A 36 -0.22 4.46 6.26
C ALA A 36 -0.38 5.99 6.18
N ILE A 37 -1.27 6.61 6.96
CA ILE A 37 -1.46 8.08 6.96
C ILE A 37 -0.65 8.73 8.09
N LEU A 38 -0.44 7.99 9.18
CA LEU A 38 0.23 8.46 10.39
C LEU A 38 1.60 9.13 10.14
N PRO A 39 2.52 8.61 9.28
CA PRO A 39 3.82 9.23 9.05
C PRO A 39 3.71 10.66 8.50
N LEU A 40 2.74 10.93 7.61
CA LEU A 40 2.53 12.27 7.06
C LEU A 40 2.05 13.23 8.15
N LEU A 41 1.10 12.79 8.97
CA LEU A 41 0.56 13.59 10.07
C LEU A 41 1.65 13.93 11.09
N LEU A 42 2.44 12.92 11.51
CA LEU A 42 3.55 13.13 12.43
C LEU A 42 4.62 14.05 11.82
N PHE A 43 4.93 13.90 10.53
CA PHE A 43 5.88 14.76 9.86
C PHE A 43 5.40 16.22 9.89
N VAL A 44 4.17 16.50 9.49
CA VAL A 44 3.63 17.87 9.46
C VAL A 44 3.61 18.51 10.86
N LEU A 45 3.26 17.74 11.90
CA LEU A 45 3.20 18.25 13.28
C LEU A 45 4.58 18.45 13.91
N PHE A 46 5.52 17.53 13.68
CA PHE A 46 6.80 17.50 14.39
C PHE A 46 8.01 17.95 13.57
N GLN A 47 7.84 18.32 12.30
CA GLN A 47 8.95 18.76 11.44
C GLN A 47 9.75 19.92 12.05
N LYS A 48 9.09 20.96 12.53
CA LYS A 48 9.75 22.14 13.15
C LYS A 48 10.50 21.79 14.43
N PRO A 49 9.86 21.21 15.48
CA PRO A 49 10.55 20.89 16.72
C PRO A 49 11.68 19.87 16.49
N MET A 50 11.53 18.94 15.56
CA MET A 50 12.58 17.99 15.21
C MET A 50 13.81 18.68 14.60
N ASN A 51 13.61 19.65 13.70
CA ASN A 51 14.71 20.41 13.10
C ASN A 51 15.41 21.31 14.13
N GLU A 52 14.67 21.96 15.02
CA GLU A 52 15.23 22.81 16.08
C GLU A 52 16.02 21.99 17.11
N ALA A 53 15.48 20.86 17.56
CA ALA A 53 16.15 19.96 18.48
C ALA A 53 17.43 19.36 17.88
N ALA A 54 17.40 18.97 16.61
CA ALA A 54 18.59 18.41 15.95
C ALA A 54 19.68 19.46 15.70
N LEU A 55 19.28 20.70 15.42
CA LEU A 55 20.22 21.81 15.26
C LEU A 55 20.88 22.15 16.60
N SER A 56 20.12 22.18 17.70
CA SER A 56 20.67 22.53 19.03
C SER A 56 21.54 21.42 19.63
N ALA A 57 21.15 20.14 19.46
CA ALA A 57 21.87 19.01 20.05
C ALA A 57 23.07 18.56 19.23
N TRP A 58 22.95 18.54 17.89
CA TRP A 58 23.94 17.94 17.00
C TRP A 58 24.44 18.88 15.89
N SER A 59 24.00 20.14 15.86
CA SER A 59 24.31 21.09 14.78
C SER A 59 23.89 20.59 13.38
N ILE A 60 22.93 19.67 13.31
CA ILE A 60 22.42 19.12 12.06
C ILE A 60 21.27 20.00 11.57
N LYS A 61 21.49 20.65 10.43
CA LYS A 61 20.47 21.48 9.79
C LYS A 61 19.47 20.60 9.02
N GLU A 62 18.18 20.89 9.18
CA GLU A 62 17.08 20.33 8.38
C GLU A 62 17.07 18.79 8.35
N ILE A 63 17.18 18.16 9.52
CA ILE A 63 17.11 16.70 9.66
C ILE A 63 15.84 16.10 9.03
N SER A 64 14.75 16.88 8.95
CA SER A 64 13.50 16.49 8.29
C SER A 64 13.66 16.05 6.85
N ARG A 65 14.67 16.55 6.11
CA ARG A 65 14.91 16.11 4.72
C ARG A 65 15.32 14.65 4.62
N TYR A 66 16.02 14.12 5.63
CA TYR A 66 16.46 12.73 5.65
C TYR A 66 15.34 11.78 6.07
N VAL A 67 14.37 12.27 6.85
CA VAL A 67 13.19 11.50 7.28
C VAL A 67 12.09 11.52 6.22
N ALA A 68 12.03 12.57 5.38
CA ALA A 68 11.00 12.76 4.37
C ALA A 68 10.76 11.56 3.41
N PRO A 69 11.79 10.84 2.91
CA PRO A 69 11.56 9.65 2.09
C PRO A 69 10.80 8.55 2.83
N LEU A 70 11.02 8.37 4.14
CA LEU A 70 10.31 7.35 4.94
C LEU A 70 8.81 7.64 4.98
N VAL A 71 8.43 8.91 5.00
CA VAL A 71 7.02 9.34 4.97
C VAL A 71 6.32 8.93 3.66
N LEU A 72 7.07 8.75 2.57
CA LEU A 72 6.53 8.28 1.28
C LEU A 72 6.59 6.76 1.14
N LEU A 73 7.68 6.14 1.58
CA LEU A 73 7.93 4.71 1.40
C LEU A 73 7.07 3.84 2.31
N VAL A 74 6.85 4.26 3.57
CA VAL A 74 6.07 3.48 4.55
C VAL A 74 4.61 3.31 4.11
N PRO A 75 3.87 4.36 3.71
CA PRO A 75 2.50 4.20 3.23
C PRO A 75 2.40 3.30 1.99
N ALA A 76 3.32 3.47 1.04
CA ALA A 76 3.37 2.65 -0.17
C ALA A 76 3.57 1.16 0.15
N TYR A 77 4.49 0.86 1.08
CA TYR A 77 4.72 -0.49 1.56
C TYR A 77 3.49 -1.07 2.26
N LEU A 78 2.92 -0.35 3.22
CA LEU A 78 1.77 -0.83 4.01
C LEU A 78 0.54 -1.10 3.13
N ILE A 79 0.25 -0.21 2.17
CA ILE A 79 -0.86 -0.39 1.23
C ILE A 79 -0.65 -1.63 0.37
N GLY A 80 0.55 -1.78 -0.22
CA GLY A 80 0.88 -2.99 -0.99
C GLY A 80 0.78 -4.25 -0.14
N TRP A 81 1.16 -4.17 1.13
CA TRP A 81 1.06 -5.29 2.06
C TRP A 81 -0.39 -5.69 2.36
N VAL A 82 -1.28 -4.73 2.59
CA VAL A 82 -2.72 -4.97 2.82
C VAL A 82 -3.35 -5.64 1.59
N THR A 83 -3.09 -5.11 0.39
CA THR A 83 -3.68 -5.70 -0.83
C THR A 83 -3.08 -7.07 -1.15
N GLY A 84 -1.80 -7.29 -0.86
CA GLY A 84 -1.16 -8.60 -0.97
C GLY A 84 -1.73 -9.62 0.02
N PHE A 85 -2.06 -9.18 1.23
CA PHE A 85 -2.69 -10.05 2.23
C PHE A 85 -4.11 -10.45 1.84
N LEU A 86 -4.90 -9.54 1.26
CA LEU A 86 -6.23 -9.87 0.72
C LEU A 86 -6.15 -10.97 -0.35
N ILE A 87 -5.10 -10.99 -1.19
CA ILE A 87 -4.87 -12.06 -2.17
C ILE A 87 -4.63 -13.41 -1.48
N LEU A 88 -3.96 -13.42 -0.33
CA LEU A 88 -3.73 -14.63 0.47
C LEU A 88 -4.98 -15.10 1.20
N GLU A 89 -5.79 -14.18 1.74
CA GLU A 89 -7.05 -14.53 2.39
C GLU A 89 -8.01 -15.21 1.42
N GLU A 90 -8.13 -14.69 0.20
CA GLU A 90 -8.94 -15.34 -0.83
C GLU A 90 -8.42 -16.72 -1.25
N ARG A 91 -7.11 -16.98 -1.10
CA ARG A 91 -6.54 -18.31 -1.35
C ARG A 91 -6.84 -19.28 -0.19
N ASP A 92 -6.82 -18.80 1.05
CA ASP A 92 -6.98 -19.59 2.27
C ASP A 92 -8.43 -19.91 2.62
N GLU A 93 -9.36 -18.97 2.40
CA GLU A 93 -10.79 -19.17 2.68
C GLU A 93 -11.44 -20.23 1.78
N GLY A 94 -10.68 -20.85 0.87
CA GLY A 94 -11.07 -22.05 0.17
C GLY A 94 -12.37 -21.90 -0.61
N PRO A 95 -12.36 -21.10 -1.69
CA PRO A 95 -13.14 -21.53 -2.83
C PRO A 95 -12.31 -21.36 -4.10
N LEU A 96 -11.33 -22.25 -4.25
CA LEU A 96 -10.84 -22.65 -5.58
C LEU A 96 -12.00 -23.06 -6.52
N LEU A 97 -13.19 -23.37 -5.99
CA LEU A 97 -14.44 -23.65 -6.69
C LEU A 97 -15.35 -22.42 -6.97
N ALA A 98 -15.23 -21.31 -6.24
CA ALA A 98 -16.00 -20.08 -6.55
C ALA A 98 -15.23 -19.15 -7.49
N LEU A 99 -13.88 -19.19 -7.48
CA LEU A 99 -13.06 -18.43 -8.42
C LEU A 99 -13.03 -19.05 -9.84
N SER A 100 -13.27 -20.36 -9.98
CA SER A 100 -13.36 -21.03 -11.28
C SER A 100 -14.57 -20.60 -12.13
N VAL A 101 -15.56 -19.95 -11.51
CA VAL A 101 -16.73 -19.36 -12.18
C VAL A 101 -16.67 -17.83 -12.29
N THR A 102 -15.60 -17.18 -11.79
CA THR A 102 -15.40 -15.75 -12.00
C THR A 102 -14.73 -15.48 -13.36
N PRO A 103 -15.36 -14.73 -14.27
CA PRO A 103 -14.87 -14.54 -15.64
C PRO A 103 -13.59 -13.70 -15.77
N ILE A 104 -13.03 -13.21 -14.65
CA ILE A 104 -11.81 -12.38 -14.59
C ILE A 104 -10.56 -13.24 -14.30
N GLY A 105 -10.73 -14.45 -13.75
CA GLY A 105 -9.66 -15.36 -13.36
C GLY A 105 -8.81 -14.87 -12.19
N LYS A 106 -8.03 -15.78 -11.57
CA LYS A 106 -7.16 -15.49 -10.42
C LYS A 106 -6.17 -14.34 -10.68
N ASN A 107 -5.66 -14.27 -11.91
CA ASN A 107 -4.68 -13.25 -12.31
C ASN A 107 -5.32 -11.86 -12.43
N GLY A 108 -6.59 -11.78 -12.85
CA GLY A 108 -7.28 -10.50 -13.02
C GLY A 108 -7.57 -9.80 -11.69
N VAL A 109 -7.91 -10.54 -10.64
CA VAL A 109 -8.09 -9.99 -9.28
C VAL A 109 -6.77 -9.47 -8.72
N ALA A 110 -5.67 -10.23 -8.91
CA ALA A 110 -4.36 -9.82 -8.44
C ALA A 110 -3.86 -8.54 -9.14
N ILE A 111 -4.09 -8.42 -10.45
CA ILE A 111 -3.77 -7.20 -11.23
C ILE A 111 -4.66 -6.03 -10.79
N TYR A 112 -5.96 -6.26 -10.58
CA TYR A 112 -6.88 -5.24 -10.06
C TYR A 112 -6.40 -4.68 -8.71
N ARG A 113 -6.03 -5.55 -7.77
CA ARG A 113 -5.51 -5.13 -6.45
C ARG A 113 -4.16 -4.43 -6.54
N ALA A 114 -3.27 -4.86 -7.43
CA ALA A 114 -2.02 -4.15 -7.69
C ALA A 114 -2.28 -2.73 -8.23
N ALA A 115 -3.24 -2.57 -9.15
CA ALA A 115 -3.64 -1.27 -9.66
C ALA A 115 -4.27 -0.39 -8.57
N LEU A 116 -5.09 -0.97 -7.69
CA LEU A 116 -5.68 -0.27 -6.55
C LEU A 116 -4.60 0.19 -5.56
N ALA A 117 -3.64 -0.67 -5.21
CA ALA A 117 -2.51 -0.33 -4.35
C ALA A 117 -1.66 0.80 -4.96
N SER A 118 -1.37 0.71 -6.26
CA SER A 118 -0.64 1.72 -7.02
C SER A 118 -1.34 3.08 -6.97
N PHE A 119 -2.64 3.10 -7.23
CA PHE A 119 -3.44 4.32 -7.26
C PHE A 119 -3.51 4.97 -5.88
N MET A 120 -3.79 4.20 -4.83
CA MET A 120 -3.86 4.72 -3.46
C MET A 120 -2.51 5.26 -2.98
N SER A 121 -1.43 4.52 -3.19
CA SER A 121 -0.08 4.97 -2.83
C SER A 121 0.34 6.21 -3.62
N GLY A 122 0.06 6.24 -4.93
CA GLY A 122 0.32 7.41 -5.77
C GLY A 122 -0.45 8.64 -5.33
N ALA A 123 -1.73 8.49 -4.94
CA ALA A 123 -2.53 9.60 -4.41
C ALA A 123 -1.98 10.14 -3.09
N ILE A 124 -1.58 9.25 -2.16
CA ILE A 124 -0.96 9.67 -0.90
C ILE A 124 0.37 10.38 -1.16
N ALA A 125 1.21 9.85 -2.06
CA ALA A 125 2.46 10.49 -2.43
C ALA A 125 2.23 11.88 -3.03
N LEU A 126 1.26 12.02 -3.94
CA LEU A 126 0.91 13.28 -4.57
C LEU A 126 0.48 14.35 -3.54
N ILE A 127 -0.29 13.95 -2.53
CA ILE A 127 -0.71 14.83 -1.43
C ILE A 127 0.46 15.16 -0.51
N SER A 128 1.35 14.20 -0.25
CA SER A 128 2.44 14.32 0.73
C SER A 128 3.60 15.19 0.23
N ILE A 129 3.98 15.06 -1.05
CA ILE A 129 5.19 15.69 -1.60
C ILE A 129 5.23 17.21 -1.40
N PRO A 130 4.15 18.00 -1.59
CA PRO A 130 4.17 19.44 -1.32
C PRO A 130 4.53 19.81 0.12
N PHE A 131 4.16 18.98 1.11
CA PHE A 131 4.51 19.21 2.52
C PHE A 131 5.96 18.82 2.82
N LEU A 132 6.44 17.76 2.18
CA LEU A 132 7.80 17.23 2.38
C LEU A 132 8.85 18.09 1.66
N PHE A 133 8.56 18.51 0.44
CA PHE A 133 9.47 19.19 -0.47
C PHE A 133 8.78 20.33 -1.23
N PRO A 134 8.51 21.47 -0.58
CA PRO A 134 7.69 22.55 -1.13
C PRO A 134 8.30 23.26 -2.35
N LYS A 135 9.61 23.11 -2.59
CA LYS A 135 10.34 23.74 -3.71
C LYS A 135 10.65 22.78 -4.86
N THR A 136 9.99 21.62 -4.89
CA THR A 136 10.26 20.58 -5.87
C THR A 136 9.52 20.83 -7.19
N GLY A 137 10.21 20.65 -8.32
CA GLY A 137 9.62 20.80 -9.64
C GLY A 137 8.65 19.67 -10.01
N LEU A 138 7.72 19.95 -10.92
CA LEU A 138 6.66 19.02 -11.34
C LEU A 138 7.19 17.66 -11.81
N LEU A 139 8.31 17.65 -12.53
CA LEU A 139 8.93 16.41 -13.03
C LEU A 139 9.28 15.45 -11.89
N ILE A 140 9.95 15.96 -10.85
CA ILE A 140 10.36 15.16 -9.69
C ILE A 140 9.12 14.67 -8.92
N ILE A 141 8.08 15.49 -8.81
CA ILE A 141 6.80 15.09 -8.20
C ILE A 141 6.23 13.88 -8.95
N MET A 142 6.10 13.99 -10.28
CA MET A 142 5.53 12.93 -11.10
C MET A 142 6.36 11.64 -11.03
N THR A 143 7.69 11.74 -11.14
CA THR A 143 8.58 10.58 -11.02
C THR A 143 8.44 9.92 -9.65
N THR A 144 8.40 10.70 -8.56
CA THR A 144 8.28 10.16 -7.20
C THR A 144 6.93 9.47 -6.98
N VAL A 145 5.84 10.05 -7.50
CA VAL A 145 4.49 9.44 -7.45
C VAL A 145 4.48 8.10 -8.18
N ILE A 146 5.07 8.04 -9.38
CA ILE A 146 5.17 6.79 -10.16
C ILE A 146 5.99 5.75 -9.40
N LEU A 147 7.12 6.14 -8.81
CA LEU A 147 7.96 5.23 -8.02
C LEU A 147 7.21 4.66 -6.80
N CYS A 148 6.47 5.49 -6.07
CA CYS A 148 5.66 5.02 -4.94
C CYS A 148 4.55 4.06 -5.39
N ALA A 149 3.86 4.39 -6.49
CA ALA A 149 2.84 3.55 -7.08
C ALA A 149 3.41 2.18 -7.49
N MET A 150 4.57 2.17 -8.15
CA MET A 150 5.27 0.93 -8.55
C MET A 150 5.71 0.12 -7.32
N GLN A 151 6.22 0.77 -6.28
CA GLN A 151 6.59 0.09 -5.03
C GLN A 151 5.40 -0.63 -4.42
N ALA A 152 4.25 0.02 -4.30
CA ALA A 152 3.04 -0.60 -3.76
C ALA A 152 2.59 -1.81 -4.61
N ALA A 153 2.66 -1.69 -5.94
CA ALA A 153 2.37 -2.79 -6.86
C ALA A 153 3.32 -3.98 -6.65
N MET A 154 4.61 -3.72 -6.51
CA MET A 154 5.62 -4.77 -6.27
C MET A 154 5.36 -5.47 -4.94
N VAL A 155 5.16 -4.70 -3.85
CA VAL A 155 4.91 -5.25 -2.51
C VAL A 155 3.65 -6.11 -2.48
N ASN A 156 2.60 -5.72 -3.21
CA ASN A 156 1.37 -6.51 -3.37
C ASN A 156 1.62 -7.94 -3.85
N PHE A 157 2.66 -8.17 -4.67
CA PHE A 157 2.98 -9.51 -5.17
C PHE A 157 4.01 -10.26 -4.31
N VAL A 158 4.76 -9.59 -3.43
CA VAL A 158 5.78 -10.24 -2.61
C VAL A 158 5.18 -11.35 -1.74
N LEU A 159 4.16 -11.03 -0.95
CA LEU A 159 3.59 -11.99 -0.02
C LEU A 159 2.88 -13.16 -0.75
N PRO A 160 2.04 -12.92 -1.77
CA PRO A 160 1.42 -13.99 -2.55
C PRO A 160 2.39 -14.82 -3.41
N ALA A 161 3.58 -14.31 -3.74
CA ALA A 161 4.58 -15.06 -4.49
C ALA A 161 5.32 -16.07 -3.62
N ILE A 162 5.50 -15.77 -2.34
CA ILE A 162 6.33 -16.57 -1.42
C ILE A 162 5.46 -17.52 -0.58
N ALA A 163 4.27 -17.08 -0.15
CA ALA A 163 3.41 -17.87 0.71
C ALA A 163 2.32 -18.61 -0.09
N LYS A 164 2.21 -19.92 0.14
CA LYS A 164 1.08 -20.70 -0.41
C LYS A 164 -0.22 -20.37 0.33
N ASN A 165 -0.13 -20.20 1.66
CA ASN A 165 -1.27 -19.97 2.56
C ASN A 165 -0.97 -18.86 3.62
N LYS A 166 -2.00 -18.26 4.23
CA LYS A 166 -1.91 -17.17 5.25
C LYS A 166 -1.05 -17.56 6.44
N VAL A 167 -1.17 -18.81 6.90
CA VAL A 167 -0.37 -19.37 8.02
C VAL A 167 1.13 -19.42 7.68
N GLN A 168 1.49 -19.72 6.43
CA GLN A 168 2.89 -19.69 5.99
C GLN A 168 3.41 -18.26 5.85
N GLY A 169 2.57 -17.33 5.37
CA GLY A 169 2.93 -15.91 5.30
C GLY A 169 3.23 -15.31 6.68
N LEU A 170 2.41 -15.62 7.69
CA LEU A 170 2.63 -15.22 9.08
C LEU A 170 3.80 -15.95 9.75
N ALA A 171 4.08 -17.20 9.37
CA ALA A 171 5.25 -17.92 9.86
C ALA A 171 6.55 -17.32 9.33
N MET A 172 6.59 -16.90 8.06
CA MET A 172 7.78 -16.30 7.47
C MET A 172 8.12 -14.92 8.05
N THR A 173 7.14 -14.07 8.32
CA THR A 173 7.40 -12.80 9.01
C THR A 173 7.95 -13.02 10.42
N LYS A 174 7.52 -14.08 11.12
CA LYS A 174 8.11 -14.48 12.41
C LYS A 174 9.54 -15.01 12.27
N VAL A 175 9.84 -15.79 11.24
CA VAL A 175 11.19 -16.35 11.01
C VAL A 175 12.18 -15.25 10.63
N ILE A 176 11.79 -14.30 9.79
CA ILE A 176 12.65 -13.15 9.42
C ILE A 176 13.01 -12.32 10.67
N ASN A 177 12.05 -12.13 11.60
CA ASN A 177 12.31 -11.49 12.90
C ASN A 177 13.20 -12.31 13.85
N LEU A 178 13.36 -13.62 13.62
CA LEU A 178 14.25 -14.45 14.44
C LEU A 178 15.71 -14.36 13.99
N PHE A 179 15.94 -13.96 12.74
CA PHE A 179 17.26 -13.83 12.12
C PHE A 179 17.75 -12.38 12.03
N SER A 180 16.95 -11.40 12.48
CA SER A 180 17.32 -9.98 12.62
C SER A 180 17.62 -9.63 14.07
#